data_AF-A0A7J9WVW1-F1
#
_entry.id   AF-A0A7J9WVW1-F1
#
_cell.length_a   1.000
_cell.length_b   1.000
_cell.length_c   1.000
_cell.angle_alpha   90.00
_cell.angle_beta   90.00
_cell.angle_gamma   90.00
#
_symmetry.space_group_name_H-M   'P 1'
#
loop_
_entity.id
_entity.type
_entity.pdbx_description
1 polymer ?
#
loop_
_entity_poly.entity_id
_entity_poly.type
_entity_poly.pdbx_seq_one_letter_code
_entity_poly.pdbx_strand_id
1 'polypeptide(L)' 'MAGERPNEREVHGDHMGELIIVLLACTLANLRDRLNADGYDQPARVVADLVEITNDYLDRLPK' A
#
# COMPACT_ATOMS: atom_id res chain seq x y z
N MET A 1 25.45 -17.52 -26.02
CA MET A 1 24.96 -16.81 -24.82
C MET A 1 23.53 -16.37 -25.10
N ALA A 2 22.54 -17.25 -24.89
CA ALA A 2 21.14 -16.88 -25.02
C ALA A 2 20.71 -16.28 -23.68
N GLY A 3 20.45 -14.97 -23.65
CA GLY A 3 19.86 -14.33 -22.49
C GLY A 3 18.42 -14.80 -22.34
N GLU A 4 18.11 -15.45 -21.22
CA GLU A 4 16.74 -15.69 -20.80
C GLU A 4 16.02 -14.34 -20.71
N ARG A 5 15.06 -14.12 -21.60
CA ARG A 5 14.15 -12.99 -21.47
C ARG A 5 13.29 -13.25 -20.24
N PRO A 6 13.18 -12.30 -19.29
CA PRO A 6 12.35 -12.49 -18.11
C PRO A 6 10.91 -12.79 -18.55
N ASN A 7 10.31 -13.79 -17.90
CA ASN A 7 8.96 -14.25 -18.19
C ASN A 7 7.99 -13.09 -17.89
N GLU A 8 7.33 -12.53 -18.91
CA GLU A 8 6.45 -11.35 -18.81
C GLU A 8 5.35 -11.49 -17.73
N ARG A 9 5.04 -12.72 -17.33
CA ARG A 9 4.09 -13.05 -16.25
C ARG A 9 4.59 -12.73 -14.85
N GLU A 10 5.90 -12.81 -14.57
CA GLU A 10 6.45 -12.43 -13.26
C GLU A 10 6.38 -10.91 -13.08
N VAL A 11 6.69 -10.16 -14.12
CA VAL A 11 6.68 -8.68 -14.10
C VAL A 11 5.27 -8.12 -13.86
N HIS A 12 4.23 -8.76 -14.42
CA HIS A 12 2.86 -8.27 -14.28
C HIS A 12 2.23 -8.54 -12.90
N GLY A 13 2.68 -9.58 -12.20
CA GLY A 13 2.20 -9.92 -10.85
C GLY A 13 2.60 -8.88 -9.80
N ASP A 14 3.84 -8.38 -9.90
CA ASP A 14 4.38 -7.41 -8.95
C ASP A 14 3.65 -6.07 -9.04
N HIS A 15 3.39 -5.55 -10.24
CA HIS A 15 2.66 -4.29 -10.42
C HIS A 15 1.23 -4.33 -9.88
N MET A 16 0.57 -5.49 -9.95
CA MET A 16 -0.76 -5.65 -9.37
C MET A 16 -0.70 -5.62 -7.84
N GLY A 17 0.33 -6.24 -7.25
CA GLY A 17 0.61 -6.17 -5.82
C GLY A 17 0.83 -4.73 -5.34
N GLU A 18 1.68 -3.98 -6.05
CA GLU A 18 1.94 -2.56 -5.78
C GLU A 18 0.66 -1.74 -5.84
N LEU A 19 -0.16 -1.92 -6.88
CA LEU A 19 -1.45 -1.24 -7.03
C LEU A 19 -2.40 -1.57 -5.87
N ILE A 20 -2.46 -2.83 -5.44
CA ILE A 20 -3.29 -3.24 -4.30
C ILE A 20 -2.84 -2.51 -3.03
N ILE A 21 -1.53 -2.39 -2.80
CA ILE A 21 -1.02 -1.67 -1.61
C ILE A 21 -1.33 -0.17 -1.70
N VAL A 22 -1.23 0.46 -2.87
CA VAL A 22 -1.65 1.86 -3.06
C VAL A 22 -3.13 2.04 -2.72
N LEU A 23 -4.00 1.16 -3.24
CA LEU A 23 -5.43 1.22 -2.95
C LEU A 23 -5.73 1.00 -1.46
N LEU A 24 -5.01 0.09 -0.82
CA LEU A 24 -5.10 -0.15 0.62
C LEU A 24 -4.68 1.09 1.42
N ALA A 25 -3.53 1.71 1.09
CA ALA A 25 -3.04 2.91 1.77
C ALA A 25 -4.07 4.06 1.68
N CYS A 26 -4.62 4.31 0.49
CA CYS A 26 -5.69 5.29 0.28
C CYS A 26 -6.96 4.98 1.08
N THR A 27 -7.34 3.70 1.15
CA THR A 27 -8.53 3.25 1.89
C THR A 27 -8.34 3.45 3.40
N LEU A 28 -7.16 3.10 3.93
CA LEU A 28 -6.82 3.29 5.34
C LEU A 28 -6.74 4.77 5.71
N ALA A 29 -6.17 5.61 4.85
CA ALA A 29 -6.13 7.06 5.08
C ALA A 29 -7.54 7.65 5.19
N ASN A 30 -8.43 7.31 4.27
CA ASN A 30 -9.83 7.73 4.33
C ASN A 30 -10.56 7.20 5.57
N LEU A 31 -10.27 5.96 5.98
CA LEU A 31 -10.86 5.37 7.19
C LEU A 31 -10.39 6.11 8.44
N ARG A 32 -9.10 6.39 8.57
CA ARG A 32 -8.53 7.19 9.68
C ARG A 32 -9.23 8.54 9.78
N ASP A 33 -9.36 9.24 8.65
CA ASP A 33 -9.94 10.58 8.62
C ASP A 33 -11.42 10.57 9.03
N ARG A 34 -12.18 9.57 8.58
CA ARG A 34 -13.57 9.36 9.02
C ARG A 34 -13.66 9.02 10.51
N LEU A 35 -12.80 8.14 11.02
CA LEU A 35 -12.78 7.79 12.44
C LEU A 35 -12.49 9.01 13.32
N ASN A 36 -11.55 9.86 12.91
CA ASN A 36 -11.27 11.14 13.58
C ASN A 36 -12.49 12.07 13.53
N ALA A 37 -13.14 12.20 12.37
CA ALA A 37 -14.33 13.04 12.21
C ALA A 37 -15.50 12.56 13.09
N ASP A 38 -15.62 11.25 13.29
CA ASP A 38 -16.65 10.61 14.11
C ASP A 38 -16.30 10.55 15.61
N GLY A 39 -15.11 11.02 16.02
CA GLY A 39 -14.65 11.06 17.42
C GLY A 39 -14.05 9.75 17.94
N TYR A 40 -13.71 8.81 17.07
CA TYR A 40 -13.05 7.54 17.41
C TYR A 40 -11.51 7.68 17.42
N ASP A 41 -10.99 8.49 18.34
CA ASP A 41 -9.55 8.86 18.39
C ASP A 41 -8.60 7.65 18.50
N GLN A 42 -8.90 6.70 19.39
CA GLN A 42 -8.04 5.53 19.59
C GLN A 42 -8.01 4.61 18.36
N PRO A 43 -9.15 4.19 17.78
CA PRO A 43 -9.17 3.49 16.50
C PRO A 43 -8.46 4.27 15.37
N ALA A 44 -8.66 5.58 15.28
CA ALA A 44 -8.01 6.39 14.26
C ALA A 44 -6.48 6.35 14.36
N ARG A 45 -5.91 6.36 15.59
CA ARG A 45 -4.46 6.19 15.80
C ARG A 45 -3.96 4.85 15.28
N VAL A 46 -4.66 3.76 15.57
CA VAL A 46 -4.28 2.43 15.04
C VAL A 46 -4.28 2.42 13.52
N VAL A 47 -5.30 3.02 12.90
CA VAL A 47 -5.35 3.11 11.43
C VAL A 47 -4.25 4.02 10.89
N ALA A 48 -3.87 5.08 11.61
CA ALA A 48 -2.74 5.93 11.23
C ALA A 48 -1.42 5.14 11.18
N ASP A 49 -1.15 4.29 12.18
CA ASP A 49 0.03 3.42 12.19
C ASP A 49 0.03 2.46 10.97
N LEU A 50 -1.14 1.93 10.58
CA LEU A 50 -1.27 1.08 9.39
C LEU A 50 -1.05 1.85 8.08
N VAL A 51 -1.46 3.13 8.02
CA VAL A 51 -1.16 4.01 6.88
C VAL A 51 0.34 4.24 6.76
N GLU A 52 1.03 4.48 7.88
CA GLU A 52 2.49 4.64 7.88
C GLU A 52 3.18 3.36 7.38
N ILE A 53 2.79 2.19 7.88
CA ILE A 53 3.38 0.90 7.45
C ILE A 53 3.16 0.65 5.95
N THR A 54 1.97 0.96 5.42
CA THR A 54 1.68 0.75 3.99
C THR A 54 2.41 1.74 3.10
N ASN A 55 2.55 3.01 3.52
CA ASN A 55 3.38 3.99 2.80
C ASN A 55 4.86 3.63 2.84
N ASP A 56 5.39 3.21 4.00
CA ASP A 56 6.77 2.74 4.13
C ASP A 56 7.09 1.56 3.21
N TYR A 57 6.12 0.66 2.99
CA TYR A 57 6.26 -0.41 2.01
C TYR A 57 6.37 0.14 0.59
N LEU A 58 5.48 1.08 0.21
CA LEU A 58 5.49 1.69 -1.12
C LEU A 58 6.77 2.49 -1.39
N ASP A 59 7.30 3.19 -0.38
CA ASP A 59 8.54 3.96 -0.50
C ASP A 59 9.79 3.09 -0.69
N ARG A 60 9.71 1.80 -0.34
CA ARG A 60 10.78 0.82 -0.57
C ARG A 60 10.73 0.17 -1.96
N LEU A 61 9.69 0.43 -2.74
CA LEU A 61 9.58 -0.12 -4.09
C LEU A 61 10.63 0.54 -5.01
N PRO A 62 11.24 -0.23 -5.92
CA PRO A 62 12.13 0.31 -6.93
C PRO A 62 11.37 1.29 -7.85
N LYS A 63 11.99 2.44 -8.14
CA LYS A 63 11.42 3.51 -8.99
C LYS A 63 11.57 3.24 -10.48
#